data_AF-A0A972IMX7-F1
#
_entry.id   AF-A0A972IMX7-F1
#
_cell.length_a   1.000
_cell.length_b   1.000
_cell.length_c   1.000
_cell.angle_alpha   90.00
_cell.angle_beta   90.00
_cell.angle_gamma   90.00
#
_symmetry.space_group_name_H-M   'P 1'
#
loop_
_entity.id
_entity.type
_entity.pdbx_description
1 polymer ?
#
loop_
_entity_poly.entity_id
_entity_poly.type
_entity_poly.pdbx_seq_one_letter_code
_entity_poly.pdbx_strand_id
1 'polypeptide(L)'
;MAEQQNTNRRDLLKLSGMGALGGLALSALTPRKALAQGDEFDISFASWIHGHSMEIEYPDRMVSTVRKGYAFQVEGKPGTTNWFHFAIPTPVIINDVRLQIASVLLRFTTGSIDSFVRDVHIYDGEKRIAVHDGVYLAEENSLVRFEVPETPYLALGLGISLGVGFGVEMMAHTMSFISAGGDFVIRPPQDAA
;
A
#
# COMPACT_ATOMS: atom_id res chain seq x y z
N MET A 1 53.17 11.26 -48.58
CA MET A 1 52.72 12.07 -47.44
C MET A 1 51.20 12.05 -47.46
N ALA A 2 50.58 11.23 -46.61
CA ALA A 2 49.14 11.07 -46.53
C ALA A 2 48.70 11.56 -45.15
N GLU A 3 47.90 12.62 -45.16
CA GLU A 3 47.45 13.41 -44.02
C GLU A 3 46.27 12.70 -43.34
N GLN A 4 46.41 12.44 -42.04
CA GLN A 4 45.40 11.80 -41.21
C GLN A 4 44.41 12.87 -40.75
N GLN A 5 43.31 13.04 -41.48
CA GLN A 5 42.24 13.99 -41.09
C GLN A 5 41.34 13.37 -40.00
N ASN A 6 41.51 13.90 -38.79
CA ASN A 6 40.66 13.71 -37.62
C ASN A 6 39.24 14.22 -37.91
N THR A 7 38.26 13.32 -37.99
CA THR A 7 36.85 13.71 -38.13
C THR A 7 36.33 14.20 -36.77
N ASN A 8 36.04 15.49 -36.68
CA ASN A 8 35.57 16.15 -35.46
C ASN A 8 34.10 15.78 -35.21
N ARG A 9 33.75 15.42 -33.96
CA ARG A 9 32.39 14.97 -33.53
C ARG A 9 31.25 15.98 -33.79
N ARG A 10 31.56 17.16 -34.35
CA ARG A 10 30.59 18.22 -34.65
C ARG A 10 29.97 18.13 -36.06
N ASP A 11 30.52 17.31 -36.96
CA ASP A 11 29.95 17.14 -38.31
C ASP A 11 28.88 16.05 -38.40
N LEU A 12 28.77 15.18 -37.39
CA LEU A 12 27.73 14.15 -37.29
C LEU A 12 26.35 14.68 -36.88
N LEU A 13 26.23 15.96 -36.52
CA LEU A 13 24.96 16.59 -36.08
C LEU A 13 24.25 17.39 -37.19
N LYS A 14 24.73 17.34 -38.44
CA LYS A 14 24.11 18.06 -39.57
C LYS A 14 23.40 17.17 -40.59
N LEU A 15 23.19 15.87 -40.29
CA LEU A 15 22.62 14.92 -41.27
C LEU A 15 21.32 14.22 -40.83
N SER A 16 20.48 14.84 -39.99
CA SER A 16 19.18 14.26 -39.62
C SER A 16 18.02 15.25 -39.57
N GLY A 17 18.10 16.34 -40.33
CA GLY A 17 16.99 17.27 -40.52
C GLY A 17 16.54 17.30 -41.97
N MET A 18 15.53 16.49 -42.33
CA MET A 18 14.43 16.80 -43.26
C MET A 18 13.82 15.53 -43.88
N GLY A 19 12.55 15.27 -43.55
CA GLY A 19 11.57 14.70 -44.49
C GLY A 19 10.92 13.38 -44.09
N ALA A 20 9.75 13.44 -43.45
CA ALA A 20 8.49 12.88 -43.99
C ALA A 20 7.32 13.12 -43.02
N LEU A 21 6.31 13.82 -43.52
CA LEU A 21 5.00 14.03 -42.90
C LEU A 21 4.24 12.69 -42.82
N GLY A 22 3.77 12.35 -41.63
CA GLY A 22 2.81 11.26 -41.39
C GLY A 22 2.11 11.52 -40.07
N GLY A 23 0.84 11.93 -40.13
CA GLY A 23 0.06 12.22 -38.95
C GLY A 23 -0.10 11.00 -38.05
N LEU A 24 -0.15 11.24 -36.73
CA LEU A 24 -1.09 10.67 -35.77
C LEU A 24 -0.70 11.18 -34.37
N ALA A 25 -1.61 11.97 -33.81
CA ALA A 25 -1.76 12.35 -32.40
C ALA A 25 -0.48 12.47 -31.54
N LEU A 26 -0.05 13.71 -31.29
CA LEU A 26 0.50 14.02 -29.97
C LEU A 26 -0.60 13.68 -28.96
N SER A 27 -0.51 12.50 -28.32
CA SER A 27 -1.20 12.29 -27.06
C SER A 27 -0.56 13.24 -26.06
N ALA A 28 -1.13 14.45 -25.96
CA ALA A 28 -0.99 15.25 -24.77
C ALA A 28 -1.25 14.31 -23.59
N LEU A 29 -0.26 14.20 -22.70
CA LEU A 29 -0.42 13.62 -21.38
C LEU A 29 -1.44 14.48 -20.63
N THR A 30 -2.71 14.30 -21.00
CA THR A 30 -3.83 14.60 -20.15
C THR A 30 -3.69 13.64 -18.98
N PRO A 31 -3.64 14.12 -17.73
CA PRO A 31 -3.76 13.20 -16.61
C PRO A 31 -5.07 12.44 -16.84
N ARG A 32 -4.97 11.11 -16.98
CA ARG A 32 -6.13 10.26 -16.87
C ARG A 32 -6.77 10.65 -15.55
N LYS A 33 -7.96 11.25 -15.60
CA LYS A 33 -8.87 11.24 -14.46
C LYS A 33 -8.90 9.78 -14.02
N ALA A 34 -8.34 9.52 -12.84
CA ALA A 34 -8.38 8.21 -12.23
C ALA A 34 -9.83 7.72 -12.29
N LEU A 35 -10.00 6.46 -12.66
CA LEU A 35 -11.29 5.80 -12.71
C LEU A 35 -11.89 5.81 -11.30
N ALA A 36 -12.71 6.81 -11.01
CA ALA A 36 -13.62 6.82 -9.87
C ALA A 36 -15.02 6.84 -10.45
N GLN A 37 -15.60 5.66 -10.61
CA GLN A 37 -17.00 5.49 -10.96
C GLN A 37 -17.64 4.64 -9.87
N GLY A 38 -18.57 5.25 -9.14
CA GLY A 38 -19.62 4.53 -8.42
C GLY A 38 -19.50 4.44 -6.91
N ASP A 39 -19.01 5.48 -6.25
CA ASP A 39 -19.45 6.02 -4.95
C ASP A 39 -18.57 7.25 -4.72
N GLU A 40 -19.17 8.43 -4.54
CA GLU A 40 -18.42 9.65 -4.22
C GLU A 40 -17.91 9.52 -2.78
N PHE A 41 -16.82 8.77 -2.60
CA PHE A 41 -16.12 8.75 -1.34
C PHE A 41 -15.53 10.15 -1.15
N ASP A 42 -16.04 10.89 -0.17
CA ASP A 42 -15.47 12.16 0.28
C ASP A 42 -14.16 11.92 1.05
N ILE A 43 -13.20 11.26 0.40
CA ILE A 43 -11.85 11.03 0.93
C ILE A 43 -11.12 12.35 0.81
N SER A 44 -11.01 13.04 1.94
CA SER A 44 -10.27 14.31 2.02
C SER A 44 -8.76 14.09 2.03
N PHE A 45 -8.30 12.93 2.52
CA PHE A 45 -6.89 12.59 2.63
C PHE A 45 -6.68 11.07 2.69
N ALA A 46 -5.56 10.58 2.17
CA ALA A 46 -5.15 9.18 2.32
C ALA A 46 -3.66 9.12 2.66
N SER A 47 -3.28 8.23 3.60
CA SER A 47 -1.88 7.99 3.98
C SER A 47 -1.53 6.52 3.86
N TRP A 48 -0.38 6.24 3.26
CA TRP A 48 0.05 4.91 2.88
C TRP A 48 1.53 4.69 3.19
N ILE A 49 1.88 3.47 3.56
CA ILE A 49 3.27 3.02 3.65
C ILE A 49 3.49 1.73 2.88
N HIS A 50 4.71 1.55 2.39
CA HIS A 50 5.12 0.29 1.77
C HIS A 50 5.16 -0.86 2.77
N GLY A 51 4.94 -2.06 2.25
CA GLY A 51 4.96 -3.31 2.98
C GLY A 51 6.26 -3.53 3.77
N HIS A 52 7.40 -3.11 3.22
CA HIS A 52 8.70 -3.23 3.86
C HIS A 52 8.88 -2.38 5.13
N SER A 53 7.87 -1.61 5.54
CA SER A 53 7.81 -0.90 6.82
C SER A 53 7.03 -1.66 7.90
N MET A 54 6.49 -2.85 7.57
CA MET A 54 5.83 -3.75 8.52
C MET A 54 6.83 -4.30 9.55
N GLU A 55 6.37 -4.46 10.79
CA GLU A 55 7.11 -5.11 11.87
C GLU A 55 6.45 -6.44 12.29
N ILE A 56 7.27 -7.39 12.74
CA ILE A 56 6.85 -8.76 13.09
C ILE A 56 6.92 -8.94 14.61
N GLU A 57 5.83 -9.37 15.25
CA GLU A 57 5.75 -9.54 16.72
C GLU A 57 6.59 -10.73 17.23
N TYR A 58 6.54 -11.87 16.53
CA TYR A 58 7.30 -13.07 16.89
C TYR A 58 8.28 -13.48 15.78
N PRO A 59 9.48 -12.86 15.71
CA PRO A 59 10.46 -13.18 14.67
C PRO A 59 10.93 -14.64 14.69
N ASP A 60 10.92 -15.28 15.87
CA ASP A 60 11.28 -16.69 16.06
C ASP A 60 10.31 -17.68 15.39
N ARG A 61 9.11 -17.22 14.98
CA ARG A 61 8.11 -18.00 14.23
C ARG A 61 8.28 -17.90 12.72
N MET A 62 9.29 -17.18 12.25
CA MET A 62 9.57 -17.00 10.82
C MET A 62 10.66 -17.96 10.34
N VAL A 63 10.49 -18.48 9.12
CA VAL A 63 11.53 -19.19 8.36
C VAL A 63 12.41 -18.18 7.64
N SER A 64 11.81 -17.18 7.00
CA SER A 64 12.54 -16.14 6.26
C SER A 64 11.79 -14.81 6.25
N THR A 65 12.55 -13.72 6.14
CA THR A 65 12.04 -12.34 6.06
C THR A 65 12.92 -11.54 5.09
N VAL A 66 12.33 -11.01 4.02
CA VAL A 66 13.03 -10.24 2.98
C VAL A 66 12.29 -8.93 2.68
N ARG A 67 12.91 -7.81 3.01
CA ARG A 67 12.44 -6.47 2.62
C ARG A 67 12.87 -6.19 1.17
N LYS A 68 11.89 -6.10 0.27
CA LYS A 68 12.06 -5.68 -1.14
C LYS A 68 11.67 -4.21 -1.29
N GLY A 69 12.12 -3.57 -2.37
CA GLY A 69 11.87 -2.14 -2.60
C GLY A 69 10.39 -1.71 -2.60
N TYR A 70 9.44 -2.64 -2.83
CA TYR A 70 8.01 -2.35 -2.80
C TYR A 70 7.21 -3.24 -1.86
N ALA A 71 7.84 -4.21 -1.16
CA ALA A 71 7.12 -5.22 -0.40
C ALA A 71 7.95 -5.82 0.74
N PHE A 72 7.29 -6.42 1.71
CA PHE A 72 7.91 -7.33 2.67
C PHE A 72 7.45 -8.75 2.37
N GLN A 73 8.39 -9.58 1.94
CA GLN A 73 8.16 -11.01 1.78
C GLN A 73 8.56 -11.75 3.04
N VAL A 74 7.69 -12.63 3.49
CA VAL A 74 7.90 -13.41 4.69
C VAL A 74 7.47 -14.85 4.47
N GLU A 75 8.04 -15.76 5.24
CA GLU A 75 7.65 -17.16 5.28
C GLU A 75 7.55 -17.59 6.73
N GLY A 76 6.40 -18.10 7.14
CA GLY A 76 6.17 -18.56 8.50
C GLY A 76 6.54 -20.02 8.70
N LYS A 77 6.82 -20.40 9.94
CA LYS A 77 6.98 -21.81 10.32
C LYS A 77 5.61 -22.52 10.30
N PRO A 78 5.51 -23.75 9.78
CA PRO A 78 4.26 -24.49 9.76
C PRO A 78 3.62 -24.64 11.15
N GLY A 79 2.28 -24.54 11.21
CA GLY A 79 1.49 -24.68 12.44
C GLY A 79 1.60 -23.52 13.42
N THR A 80 2.07 -22.35 12.98
CA THR A 80 2.25 -21.17 13.84
C THR A 80 1.34 -20.01 13.45
N THR A 81 1.16 -19.08 14.38
CA THR A 81 0.50 -17.80 14.16
C THR A 81 1.44 -16.65 14.51
N ASN A 82 1.20 -15.48 13.92
CA ASN A 82 1.98 -14.28 14.19
C ASN A 82 1.10 -13.03 14.14
N TRP A 83 1.65 -11.91 14.61
CA TRP A 83 1.09 -10.58 14.43
C TRP A 83 2.06 -9.71 13.65
N PHE A 84 1.54 -9.00 12.66
CA PHE A 84 2.30 -8.05 11.86
C PHE A 84 1.72 -6.65 12.01
N HIS A 85 2.57 -5.64 12.16
CA HIS A 85 2.14 -4.29 12.52
C HIS A 85 2.60 -3.25 11.51
N PHE A 86 1.69 -2.38 11.13
CA PHE A 86 1.94 -1.18 10.35
C PHE A 86 1.64 0.04 11.21
N ALA A 87 2.64 0.88 11.42
CA ALA A 87 2.47 2.21 11.99
C ALA A 87 2.35 3.21 10.84
N ILE A 88 1.13 3.70 10.56
CA ILE A 88 0.89 4.62 9.44
C ILE A 88 1.21 6.05 9.92
N PRO A 89 2.21 6.74 9.35
CA PRO A 89 2.46 8.14 9.66
C PRO A 89 1.22 8.95 9.25
N THR A 90 0.47 9.40 10.24
CA THR A 90 -0.86 9.97 10.01
C THR A 90 -0.94 11.35 10.62
N PRO A 91 -0.97 12.43 9.82
CA PRO A 91 -1.33 13.75 10.31
C PRO A 91 -2.74 13.70 10.89
N VAL A 92 -2.89 13.90 12.20
CA VAL A 92 -4.20 13.87 12.86
C VAL A 92 -5.00 15.16 12.66
N ILE A 93 -4.32 16.24 12.26
CA ILE A 93 -4.91 17.56 11.96
C ILE A 93 -4.34 18.05 10.63
N ILE A 94 -5.22 18.52 9.74
CA ILE A 94 -4.87 19.21 8.48
C ILE A 94 -5.72 20.48 8.39
N ASN A 95 -5.10 21.63 8.12
CA ASN A 95 -5.78 22.93 8.02
C ASN A 95 -6.71 23.21 9.23
N ASP A 96 -6.20 23.01 10.45
CA ASP A 96 -6.93 23.17 11.73
C ASP A 96 -8.15 22.26 11.91
N VAL A 97 -8.34 21.25 11.05
CA VAL A 97 -9.42 20.27 11.16
C VAL A 97 -8.86 18.90 11.52
N ARG A 98 -9.43 18.29 12.56
CA ARG A 98 -9.11 16.92 12.97
C ARG A 98 -9.71 15.93 12.00
N LEU A 99 -8.88 14.99 11.53
CA LEU A 99 -9.32 13.96 10.59
C LEU A 99 -10.14 12.87 11.27
N GLN A 100 -11.11 12.33 10.55
CA GLN A 100 -11.81 11.10 10.89
C GLN A 100 -11.29 9.96 9.99
N ILE A 101 -11.14 8.76 10.54
CA ILE A 101 -10.76 7.58 9.77
C ILE A 101 -12.01 6.85 9.28
N ALA A 102 -12.12 6.63 7.97
CA ALA A 102 -13.25 5.90 7.38
C ALA A 102 -12.93 4.43 7.18
N SER A 103 -11.76 4.12 6.65
CA SER A 103 -11.36 2.74 6.38
C SER A 103 -9.85 2.59 6.34
N VAL A 104 -9.38 1.39 6.59
CA VAL A 104 -8.01 0.98 6.28
C VAL A 104 -7.98 0.04 5.09
N LEU A 105 -6.87 0.06 4.37
CA LEU A 105 -6.70 -0.70 3.15
C LEU A 105 -5.39 -1.46 3.17
N LEU A 106 -5.43 -2.69 2.67
CA LEU A 106 -4.30 -3.59 2.60
C LEU A 106 -4.11 -4.09 1.17
N ARG A 107 -2.86 -4.19 0.74
CA ARG A 107 -2.48 -4.86 -0.51
C ARG A 107 -1.42 -5.90 -0.22
N PHE A 108 -1.74 -7.16 -0.47
CA PHE A 108 -0.84 -8.27 -0.20
C PHE A 108 -1.18 -9.50 -1.05
N THR A 109 -0.31 -10.49 -1.04
CA THR A 109 -0.62 -11.83 -1.54
C THR A 109 -0.11 -12.87 -0.56
N THR A 110 -0.70 -14.06 -0.59
CA THR A 110 -0.16 -15.23 0.10
C THR A 110 0.19 -16.31 -0.92
N GLY A 111 1.19 -17.13 -0.60
CA GLY A 111 1.70 -18.16 -1.50
C GLY A 111 0.73 -19.33 -1.68
N SER A 112 -0.21 -19.51 -0.75
CA SER A 112 -1.23 -20.56 -0.81
C SER A 112 -2.38 -20.26 0.15
N ILE A 113 -3.44 -21.08 0.09
CA ILE A 113 -4.53 -21.07 1.08
C ILE A 113 -4.08 -21.42 2.51
N ASP A 114 -2.91 -22.05 2.66
CA ASP A 114 -2.35 -22.46 3.96
C ASP A 114 -1.52 -21.35 4.62
N SER A 115 -1.39 -20.20 3.97
CA SER A 115 -0.96 -18.95 4.60
C SER A 115 -2.05 -17.91 4.44
N PHE A 116 -2.57 -17.37 5.54
CA PHE A 116 -3.72 -16.47 5.51
C PHE A 116 -3.63 -15.35 6.54
N VAL A 117 -4.23 -14.20 6.21
CA VAL A 117 -4.56 -13.16 7.18
C VAL A 117 -5.86 -13.56 7.87
N ARG A 118 -5.78 -13.82 9.17
CA ARG A 118 -6.88 -14.27 10.03
C ARG A 118 -7.68 -13.11 10.58
N ASP A 119 -7.00 -12.08 11.08
CA ASP A 119 -7.62 -10.91 11.73
C ASP A 119 -7.00 -9.60 11.25
N VAL A 120 -7.77 -8.51 11.32
CA VAL A 120 -7.31 -7.13 11.13
C VAL A 120 -7.82 -6.26 12.26
N HIS A 121 -6.91 -5.71 13.06
CA HIS A 121 -7.22 -4.80 14.17
C HIS A 121 -6.69 -3.41 13.87
N ILE A 122 -7.51 -2.39 14.15
CA ILE A 122 -7.22 -0.99 13.84
C ILE A 122 -7.15 -0.22 15.15
N TYR A 123 -6.10 0.59 15.30
CA TYR A 123 -5.78 1.33 16.52
C TYR A 123 -5.62 2.83 16.25
N ASP A 124 -6.00 3.63 17.24
CA ASP A 124 -5.61 5.02 17.42
C ASP A 124 -4.85 5.15 18.75
N GLY A 125 -3.52 5.26 18.67
CA GLY A 125 -2.68 5.06 19.85
C GLY A 125 -2.88 3.67 20.46
N GLU A 126 -3.16 3.60 21.76
CA GLU A 126 -3.47 2.36 22.48
C GLU A 126 -4.93 1.89 22.28
N LYS A 127 -5.81 2.77 21.80
CA LYS A 127 -7.23 2.44 21.67
C LYS A 127 -7.47 1.64 20.40
N ARG A 128 -7.99 0.42 20.54
CA ARG A 128 -8.51 -0.36 19.42
C ARG A 128 -9.86 0.22 18.98
N ILE A 129 -9.92 0.75 17.76
CA ILE A 129 -11.09 1.45 17.20
C ILE A 129 -11.90 0.60 16.23
N ALA A 130 -11.34 -0.48 15.70
CA ALA A 130 -12.08 -1.48 14.94
C ALA A 130 -11.40 -2.86 15.00
N VAL A 131 -12.22 -3.91 14.81
CA VAL A 131 -11.82 -5.32 14.87
C VAL A 131 -12.53 -6.07 13.75
N HIS A 132 -11.75 -6.74 12.91
CA HIS A 132 -12.23 -7.64 11.88
C HIS A 132 -11.57 -9.01 12.09
N ASP A 133 -12.19 -9.85 12.91
CA ASP A 133 -11.70 -11.20 13.19
C ASP A 133 -12.27 -12.23 12.21
N GLY A 134 -11.51 -13.29 11.94
CA GLY A 134 -11.99 -14.42 11.14
C GLY A 134 -12.22 -14.08 9.66
N VAL A 135 -11.39 -13.20 9.08
CA VAL A 135 -11.49 -12.80 7.67
C VAL A 135 -10.86 -13.83 6.72
N TYR A 136 -9.90 -14.63 7.22
CA TYR A 136 -9.25 -15.74 6.52
C TYR A 136 -8.90 -15.48 5.04
N LEU A 137 -8.21 -14.36 4.78
CA LEU A 137 -7.84 -13.94 3.44
C LEU A 137 -6.55 -14.64 2.98
N ALA A 138 -6.58 -15.23 1.79
CA ALA A 138 -5.45 -15.94 1.19
C ALA A 138 -5.35 -15.68 -0.32
N GLU A 139 -4.26 -16.14 -0.93
CA GLU A 139 -3.92 -15.99 -2.34
C GLU A 139 -3.86 -14.52 -2.78
N GLU A 140 -4.53 -14.14 -3.88
CA GLU A 140 -4.44 -12.79 -4.44
C GLU A 140 -5.38 -11.81 -3.72
N ASN A 141 -4.80 -10.80 -3.05
CA ASN A 141 -5.52 -9.76 -2.34
C ASN A 141 -5.10 -8.37 -2.87
N SER A 142 -5.63 -8.05 -4.06
CA SER A 142 -5.19 -6.90 -4.87
C SER A 142 -5.37 -5.55 -4.18
N LEU A 143 -6.49 -5.37 -3.45
CA LEU A 143 -6.76 -4.28 -2.54
C LEU A 143 -7.96 -4.65 -1.65
N VAL A 144 -7.75 -4.81 -0.36
CA VAL A 144 -8.81 -5.16 0.60
C VAL A 144 -9.09 -3.97 1.50
N ARG A 145 -10.36 -3.63 1.67
CA ARG A 145 -10.81 -2.49 2.48
C ARG A 145 -11.54 -2.97 3.72
N PHE A 146 -11.24 -2.35 4.86
CA PHE A 146 -11.87 -2.61 6.15
C PHE A 146 -12.41 -1.30 6.70
N GLU A 147 -13.73 -1.22 6.89
CA GLU A 147 -14.40 -0.04 7.43
C GLU A 147 -14.09 0.16 8.91
N VAL A 148 -13.87 1.40 9.33
CA VAL A 148 -13.84 1.79 10.74
C VAL A 148 -15.24 2.26 11.14
N PRO A 149 -15.96 1.52 12.00
CA PRO A 149 -17.30 1.90 12.42
C PRO A 149 -17.34 3.29 13.03
N GLU A 150 -18.44 4.02 12.82
CA GLU A 150 -18.69 5.36 13.35
C GLU A 150 -17.75 6.47 12.86
N THR A 151 -16.74 6.13 12.06
CA THR A 151 -15.82 7.12 11.46
C THR A 151 -15.17 8.04 12.52
N PRO A 152 -14.53 7.51 13.58
CA PRO A 152 -14.11 8.31 14.71
C PRO A 152 -13.00 9.28 14.34
N TYR A 153 -12.90 10.38 15.09
CA TYR A 153 -11.75 11.27 15.02
C TYR A 153 -10.47 10.55 15.44
N LEU A 154 -9.39 10.75 14.69
CA LEU A 154 -8.07 10.24 15.03
C LEU A 154 -7.36 11.22 15.97
N ALA A 155 -6.93 10.74 17.13
CA ALA A 155 -6.34 11.54 18.19
C ALA A 155 -4.81 11.54 18.13
N LEU A 156 -4.20 10.35 17.97
CA LEU A 156 -2.78 10.11 18.20
C LEU A 156 -2.07 9.57 16.96
N GLY A 157 -2.59 8.53 16.34
CA GLY A 157 -1.96 7.90 15.18
C GLY A 157 -2.51 6.53 14.84
N LEU A 158 -2.55 6.23 13.54
CA LEU A 158 -3.15 5.02 13.01
C LEU A 158 -2.18 3.82 13.08
N GLY A 159 -2.59 2.78 13.79
CA GLY A 159 -1.96 1.46 13.77
C GLY A 159 -2.86 0.42 13.09
N ILE A 160 -2.26 -0.44 12.27
CA ILE A 160 -2.95 -1.60 11.66
C ILE A 160 -2.19 -2.86 12.05
N SER A 161 -2.86 -3.79 12.72
CA SER A 161 -2.28 -5.07 13.15
C SER A 161 -2.98 -6.24 12.47
N LEU A 162 -2.21 -7.14 11.89
CA LEU A 162 -2.68 -8.29 11.14
C LEU A 162 -2.36 -9.56 11.90
N GLY A 163 -3.40 -10.30 12.30
CA GLY A 163 -3.24 -11.65 12.81
C GLY A 163 -3.07 -12.59 11.63
N VAL A 164 -1.98 -13.34 11.56
CA VAL A 164 -1.70 -14.26 10.45
C VAL A 164 -1.56 -15.70 10.92
N GLY A 165 -1.89 -16.64 10.03
CA GLY A 165 -1.71 -18.08 10.24
C GLY A 165 -0.86 -18.71 9.14
N PHE A 166 -0.05 -19.68 9.55
CA PHE A 166 0.70 -20.57 8.69
C PHE A 166 0.31 -21.99 9.07
N GLY A 167 -0.45 -22.67 8.22
CA GLY A 167 -0.98 -24.00 8.49
C GLY A 167 0.11 -25.08 8.45
N VAL A 168 -0.31 -26.34 8.40
CA VAL A 168 0.59 -27.50 8.53
C VAL A 168 0.72 -28.30 7.24
N GLU A 169 0.01 -27.89 6.19
CA GLU A 169 0.02 -28.61 4.93
C GLU A 169 1.35 -28.40 4.20
N MET A 170 1.70 -29.33 3.32
CA MET A 170 2.90 -29.25 2.48
C MET A 170 2.68 -28.24 1.33
N MET A 171 2.37 -27.00 1.69
CA MET A 171 2.06 -25.87 0.80
C MET A 171 2.97 -24.68 1.12
N ALA A 172 2.91 -23.63 0.31
CA ALA A 172 3.71 -22.44 0.53
C ALA A 172 3.16 -21.62 1.70
N HIS A 173 3.98 -21.40 2.73
CA HIS A 173 3.68 -20.51 3.87
C HIS A 173 4.19 -19.09 3.68
N THR A 174 4.35 -18.68 2.43
CA THR A 174 4.86 -17.35 2.09
C THR A 174 3.74 -16.32 2.08
N MET A 175 4.07 -15.07 2.40
CA MET A 175 3.22 -13.90 2.25
C MET A 175 4.04 -12.73 1.71
N SER A 176 3.42 -11.87 0.92
CA SER A 176 4.04 -10.66 0.37
C SER A 176 3.15 -9.47 0.63
N PHE A 177 3.48 -8.67 1.65
CA PHE A 177 2.77 -7.43 1.94
C PHE A 177 3.36 -6.30 1.10
N ILE A 178 2.52 -5.57 0.37
CA ILE A 178 2.96 -4.54 -0.57
C ILE A 178 2.70 -3.14 -0.02
N SER A 179 1.53 -2.94 0.59
CA SER A 179 1.15 -1.63 1.14
C SER A 179 0.05 -1.75 2.18
N ALA A 180 0.03 -0.82 3.12
CA ALA A 180 -1.07 -0.60 4.04
C ALA A 180 -1.32 0.91 4.17
N GLY A 181 -2.57 1.31 4.36
CA GLY A 181 -2.93 2.72 4.49
C GLY A 181 -4.32 2.95 5.07
N GLY A 182 -4.66 4.22 5.23
CA GLY A 182 -5.96 4.67 5.71
C GLY A 182 -6.54 5.76 4.83
N ASP A 183 -7.87 5.72 4.67
CA ASP A 183 -8.67 6.76 4.03
C ASP A 183 -9.34 7.62 5.11
N PHE A 184 -9.13 8.92 5.01
CA PHE A 184 -9.56 9.91 5.99
C PHE A 184 -10.55 10.88 5.37
N VAL A 185 -11.51 11.27 6.18
CA VAL A 185 -12.55 12.23 5.82
C VAL A 185 -12.51 13.43 6.75
N ILE A 186 -12.92 14.57 6.23
CA ILE A 186 -13.18 15.77 7.01
C ILE A 186 -14.70 15.91 7.07
N ARG A 187 -15.28 15.73 8.26
CA ARG A 187 -16.65 16.17 8.51
C ARG A 187 -16.60 17.48 9.30
N PRO A 188 -17.39 18.51 8.91
CA PRO A 188 -17.61 19.66 9.76
C PRO A 188 -18.01 19.18 11.16
N PRO A 189 -17.59 19.86 12.25
CA PRO A 189 -18.13 19.58 13.57
C PRO A 189 -19.65 19.55 13.47
N GLN A 190 -20.29 18.46 13.88
CA GLN A 190 -21.73 18.50 14.08
C GLN A 190 -21.96 19.53 15.17
N ASP A 191 -22.74 20.57 14.89
CA ASP A 191 -23.14 21.54 15.90
C ASP A 191 -23.64 20.76 17.11
N ALA A 192 -22.98 20.98 18.26
CA ALA A 192 -23.40 20.39 19.51
C ALA A 192 -24.84 20.85 19.78
N ALA A 193 -25.80 19.94 19.60
CA ALA A 193 -27.19 20.14 19.98
C ALA A 193 -27.34 20.22 21.50
#